data_AF-A0A8B6C916-F1
#
_entry.id   AF-A0A8B6C916-F1
#
_cell.length_a   1.000
_cell.length_b   1.000
_cell.length_c   1.000
_cell.angle_alpha   90.00
_cell.angle_beta   90.00
_cell.angle_gamma   90.00
#
_symmetry.space_group_name_H-M   'P 1'
#
loop_
_entity.id
_entity.type
_entity.pdbx_description
1 polymer ?
#
loop_
_entity_poly.entity_id
_entity_poly.type
_entity_poly.pdbx_seq_one_letter_code
_entity_poly.pdbx_strand_id
1 'polypeptide(L)'
;SCPFGDQFTGIAAHGLTCAQIKHPEHHWRCYDDHTRKKCCETCQSILRNDKGCEYGDKSDWCQTNIASQNDKQMCYWGHNADLCCGSCSKYGNMAHHGCEYGDKQSGCVSSRCSHYSSSHRGKCCETCLSAPVIG
;
A
#
# COMPACT_ATOMS: atom_id res chain seq x y z
N SER A 1 24.66 7.49 -12.57
CA SER A 1 24.59 8.97 -12.68
C SER A 1 23.50 9.32 -13.69
N CYS A 2 22.88 10.50 -13.57
CA CYS A 2 21.89 11.05 -14.49
C CYS A 2 22.53 12.23 -15.25
N PRO A 3 23.49 11.98 -16.16
CA PRO A 3 24.39 13.03 -16.68
C PRO A 3 23.68 14.08 -17.55
N PHE A 4 22.49 13.76 -18.08
CA PHE A 4 21.75 14.64 -18.99
C PHE A 4 20.43 15.16 -18.39
N GLY A 5 20.18 14.87 -17.11
CA GLY A 5 18.92 15.20 -16.45
C GLY A 5 17.71 14.41 -16.97
N ASP A 6 16.51 14.88 -16.64
CA ASP A 6 15.27 14.36 -17.21
C ASP A 6 15.16 14.64 -18.72
N GLN A 7 14.65 13.66 -19.48
CA GLN A 7 14.43 13.82 -20.91
C GLN A 7 13.36 14.89 -21.18
N PHE A 8 13.78 16.03 -21.73
CA PHE A 8 12.93 17.20 -22.00
C PHE A 8 11.84 16.97 -23.07
N THR A 9 11.99 15.98 -23.94
CA THR A 9 11.10 15.76 -25.08
C THR A 9 9.96 14.78 -24.76
N GLY A 10 8.78 15.31 -24.44
CA GLY A 10 7.49 14.61 -24.61
C GLY A 10 7.06 13.64 -23.50
N ILE A 11 6.30 12.62 -23.91
CA ILE A 11 5.75 11.56 -23.04
C ILE A 11 6.88 10.61 -22.61
N ALA A 12 7.14 10.56 -21.31
CA ALA A 12 8.11 9.65 -20.73
C ALA A 12 7.54 8.23 -20.64
N ALA A 13 6.33 8.09 -20.11
CA ALA A 13 5.67 6.81 -19.85
C ALA A 13 4.14 6.94 -19.91
N HIS A 14 3.49 6.13 -20.74
CA HIS A 14 2.02 5.99 -20.77
C HIS A 14 1.23 7.32 -20.79
N GLY A 15 1.65 8.28 -21.60
CA GLY A 15 1.01 9.60 -21.68
C GLY A 15 1.49 10.63 -20.65
N LEU A 16 2.35 10.25 -19.71
CA LEU A 16 2.86 11.13 -18.66
C LEU A 16 4.24 11.69 -19.00
N THR A 17 4.45 12.97 -18.66
CA THR A 17 5.75 13.64 -18.61
C THR A 17 6.49 13.34 -17.30
N CYS A 18 7.81 13.59 -17.24
CA CYS A 18 8.56 13.47 -15.99
C CYS A 18 8.01 14.40 -14.89
N ALA A 19 7.63 15.63 -15.23
CA ALA A 19 7.01 16.55 -14.28
C ALA A 19 5.73 15.98 -13.66
N GLN A 20 4.90 15.27 -14.44
CA GLN A 20 3.70 14.62 -13.93
C GLN A 20 4.02 13.39 -13.05
N ILE A 21 5.06 12.63 -13.38
CA ILE A 21 5.50 11.47 -12.58
C ILE A 21 5.91 11.89 -11.16
N LYS A 22 6.26 13.16 -10.94
CA LYS A 22 6.55 13.69 -9.60
C LYS A 22 5.33 13.70 -8.66
N HIS A 23 4.11 13.63 -9.19
CA HIS A 23 2.91 13.56 -8.37
C HIS A 23 2.75 12.16 -7.72
N PRO A 24 2.36 12.06 -6.44
CA PRO A 24 2.30 10.79 -5.70
C PRO A 24 1.50 9.68 -6.41
N GLU A 25 0.45 10.05 -7.14
CA GLU A 25 -0.39 9.12 -7.89
C GLU A 25 0.35 8.40 -9.03
N HIS A 26 1.52 8.90 -9.41
CA HIS A 26 2.33 8.43 -10.53
C HIS A 26 3.73 7.96 -10.13
N HIS A 27 4.10 8.02 -8.83
CA HIS A 27 5.42 7.59 -8.34
C HIS A 27 5.76 6.16 -8.73
N TRP A 28 4.75 5.28 -8.79
CA TRP A 28 4.88 3.89 -9.20
C TRP A 28 5.51 3.71 -10.60
N ARG A 29 5.46 4.74 -11.46
CA ARG A 29 6.10 4.72 -12.78
C ARG A 29 7.62 4.60 -12.68
N CYS A 30 8.24 5.00 -11.57
CA CYS A 30 9.68 4.87 -11.36
C CYS A 30 10.15 3.43 -11.05
N TYR A 31 9.23 2.49 -10.81
CA TYR A 31 9.57 1.06 -10.79
C TYR A 31 9.91 0.52 -12.18
N ASP A 32 9.42 1.14 -13.25
CA ASP A 32 9.80 0.79 -14.62
C ASP A 32 11.18 1.34 -14.98
N ASP A 33 12.07 0.46 -15.43
CA ASP A 33 13.47 0.78 -15.75
C ASP A 33 13.59 1.82 -16.86
N HIS A 34 12.72 1.77 -17.86
CA HIS A 34 12.74 2.70 -18.99
C HIS A 34 12.35 4.09 -18.55
N THR A 35 11.27 4.19 -17.77
CA THR A 35 10.81 5.44 -17.17
C THR A 35 11.87 6.01 -16.24
N ARG A 36 12.48 5.19 -15.39
CA ARG A 36 13.54 5.63 -14.47
C ARG A 36 14.79 6.14 -15.19
N LYS A 37 15.11 5.62 -16.36
CA LYS A 37 16.22 6.14 -17.19
C LYS A 37 15.86 7.47 -17.85
N LYS A 38 14.62 7.64 -18.31
CA LYS A 38 14.14 8.88 -18.95
C LYS A 38 13.92 10.01 -17.96
N CYS A 39 13.35 9.70 -16.80
CA CYS A 39 13.01 10.64 -15.74
C CYS A 39 13.93 10.45 -14.54
N CYS A 40 15.25 10.36 -14.78
CA CYS A 40 16.18 9.97 -13.75
C CYS A 40 16.29 10.99 -12.60
N GLU A 41 16.20 12.30 -12.86
CA GLU A 41 16.19 13.31 -11.79
C GLU A 41 14.86 13.28 -11.03
N THR A 42 13.74 13.20 -11.75
CA THR A 42 12.42 13.09 -11.12
C THR A 42 12.37 11.86 -10.21
N CYS A 43 12.69 10.67 -10.72
CA CYS A 43 12.64 9.44 -9.94
C CYS A 43 13.63 9.48 -8.77
N GLN A 44 14.84 10.01 -8.98
CA GLN A 44 15.81 10.19 -7.89
C GLN A 44 15.30 11.14 -6.81
N SER A 45 14.55 12.19 -7.17
CA SER A 45 14.00 13.16 -6.22
C SER A 45 12.88 12.62 -5.32
N ILE A 46 12.24 11.53 -5.72
CA ILE A 46 11.14 10.89 -4.97
C ILE A 46 11.53 9.54 -4.35
N LEU A 47 12.76 9.07 -4.60
CA LEU A 47 13.30 7.82 -4.07
C LEU A 47 13.36 7.87 -2.54
N ARG A 48 12.89 6.81 -1.89
CA ARG A 48 12.87 6.63 -0.44
C ARG A 48 13.79 5.49 -0.03
N ASN A 49 14.24 5.50 1.22
CA ASN A 49 14.99 4.39 1.82
C ASN A 49 14.06 3.31 2.38
N ASP A 50 13.13 2.83 1.56
CA ASP A 50 12.17 1.78 1.91
C ASP A 50 12.36 0.61 0.94
N LYS A 51 13.04 -0.43 1.39
CA LYS A 51 13.48 -1.52 0.50
C LYS A 51 12.28 -2.32 0.01
N GLY A 52 12.16 -2.41 -1.32
CA GLY A 52 11.02 -3.00 -1.99
C GLY A 52 9.82 -2.05 -2.13
N CYS A 53 9.89 -0.82 -1.60
CA CYS A 53 8.85 0.21 -1.63
C CYS A 53 9.44 1.60 -1.89
N GLU A 54 10.49 1.64 -2.70
CA GLU A 54 11.37 2.79 -2.85
C GLU A 54 10.65 4.03 -3.41
N TYR A 55 9.53 3.83 -4.11
CA TYR A 55 8.67 4.89 -4.64
C TYR A 55 7.27 4.89 -4.03
N GLY A 56 7.06 4.17 -2.91
CA GLY A 56 5.74 3.90 -2.34
C GLY A 56 5.04 2.76 -3.07
N ASP A 57 3.72 2.91 -3.28
CA ASP A 57 2.92 1.90 -3.98
C ASP A 57 3.46 1.61 -5.38
N LYS A 58 3.40 0.35 -5.80
CA LYS A 58 3.86 -0.14 -7.12
C LYS A 58 2.76 -0.10 -8.18
N SER A 59 1.55 0.31 -7.80
CA SER A 59 0.42 0.43 -8.70
C SER A 59 -0.52 1.55 -8.24
N ASP A 60 -1.12 2.24 -9.21
CA ASP A 60 -2.22 3.18 -9.01
C ASP A 60 -3.50 2.52 -8.45
N TRP A 61 -3.68 1.20 -8.67
CA TRP A 61 -4.80 0.44 -8.11
C TRP A 61 -4.96 0.63 -6.59
N CYS A 62 -3.82 0.76 -5.88
CA CYS A 62 -3.77 0.91 -4.43
C CYS A 62 -4.50 2.16 -3.93
N GLN A 63 -4.41 3.27 -4.67
CA GLN A 63 -5.01 4.55 -4.26
C GLN A 63 -6.54 4.49 -4.30
N THR A 64 -7.09 3.72 -5.24
CA THR A 64 -8.54 3.56 -5.40
C THR A 64 -9.09 2.47 -4.50
N ASN A 65 -8.31 1.42 -4.20
CA ASN A 65 -8.81 0.22 -3.52
C ASN A 65 -8.37 0.09 -2.07
N ILE A 66 -7.45 0.93 -1.59
CA ILE A 66 -6.99 0.98 -0.19
C ILE A 66 -6.99 2.44 0.28
N ALA A 67 -8.11 3.12 0.07
CA ALA A 67 -8.27 4.55 0.30
C ALA A 67 -8.65 4.89 1.75
N SER A 68 -9.21 3.94 2.49
CA SER A 68 -9.76 4.19 3.83
C SER A 68 -9.53 3.02 4.80
N GLN A 69 -9.87 3.26 6.08
CA GLN A 69 -9.87 2.23 7.12
C GLN A 69 -10.78 1.03 6.79
N ASN A 70 -11.80 1.22 5.97
CA ASN A 70 -12.71 0.14 5.55
C ASN A 70 -12.15 -0.73 4.43
N ASP A 71 -10.98 -0.38 3.90
CA ASP A 71 -10.35 -1.06 2.77
C ASP A 71 -9.07 -1.80 3.17
N LYS A 72 -8.56 -1.56 4.37
CA LYS A 72 -7.27 -2.11 4.86
C LYS A 72 -7.21 -3.63 4.86
N GLN A 73 -8.36 -4.33 4.89
CA GLN A 73 -8.42 -5.78 4.72
C GLN A 73 -7.85 -6.25 3.38
N MET A 74 -7.86 -5.41 2.35
CA MET A 74 -7.29 -5.71 1.03
C MET A 74 -5.79 -5.98 1.11
N CYS A 75 -5.10 -5.46 2.13
CA CYS A 75 -3.68 -5.74 2.37
C CYS A 75 -3.40 -7.21 2.71
N TYR A 76 -4.38 -7.98 3.18
CA TYR A 76 -4.22 -9.41 3.43
C TYR A 76 -4.38 -10.29 2.19
N TRP A 77 -4.79 -9.73 1.05
CA TRP A 77 -5.18 -10.52 -0.11
C TRP A 77 -4.04 -10.62 -1.12
N GLY A 78 -3.67 -11.84 -1.47
CA GLY A 78 -2.64 -12.10 -2.48
C GLY A 78 -1.30 -11.43 -2.13
N HIS A 79 -0.79 -10.63 -3.06
CA HIS A 79 0.46 -9.88 -2.93
C HIS A 79 0.20 -8.36 -2.73
N ASN A 80 -1.00 -7.99 -2.27
CA ASN A 80 -1.37 -6.58 -2.14
C ASN A 80 -0.54 -5.84 -1.11
N ALA A 81 -0.08 -6.48 -0.04
CA ALA A 81 0.84 -5.85 0.91
C ALA A 81 2.16 -5.40 0.23
N ASP A 82 2.67 -6.19 -0.73
CA ASP A 82 3.90 -5.89 -1.46
C ASP A 82 3.66 -4.90 -2.62
N LEU A 83 2.49 -4.98 -3.26
CA LEU A 83 2.08 -4.08 -4.35
C LEU A 83 1.70 -2.69 -3.83
N CYS A 84 0.98 -2.64 -2.72
CA CYS A 84 0.39 -1.46 -2.11
C CYS A 84 1.03 -1.11 -0.77
N CYS A 85 2.32 -1.35 -0.63
CA CYS A 85 3.03 -1.19 0.64
C CYS A 85 2.99 0.23 1.20
N GLY A 86 2.98 1.27 0.36
CA GLY A 86 2.83 2.65 0.81
C GLY A 86 1.44 2.93 1.40
N SER A 87 0.41 2.29 0.86
CA SER A 87 -0.96 2.37 1.37
C SER A 87 -1.19 1.48 2.58
N CYS A 88 -0.71 0.22 2.55
CA CYS A 88 -0.86 -0.74 3.64
C CYS A 88 -0.06 -0.38 4.89
N SER A 89 1.12 0.23 4.75
CA SER A 89 1.94 0.70 5.88
C SER A 89 1.23 1.74 6.75
N LYS A 90 0.27 2.50 6.21
CA LYS A 90 -0.55 3.46 6.98
C LYS A 90 -1.42 2.79 8.04
N TYR A 91 -1.73 1.51 7.84
CA TYR A 91 -2.57 0.72 8.74
C TYR A 91 -1.79 -0.38 9.47
N GLY A 92 -0.52 -0.56 9.12
CA GLY A 92 0.31 -1.64 9.61
C GLY A 92 0.66 -1.50 11.09
N ASN A 93 0.27 -2.48 11.89
CA ASN A 93 0.68 -2.67 13.28
C ASN A 93 1.31 -4.07 13.44
N MET A 94 2.64 -4.10 13.39
CA MET A 94 3.41 -5.35 13.50
C MET A 94 3.35 -6.00 14.89
N ALA A 95 2.81 -5.31 15.92
CA ALA A 95 2.64 -5.93 17.24
C ALA A 95 1.60 -7.05 17.23
N HIS A 96 0.70 -7.07 16.25
CA HIS A 96 -0.39 -8.02 16.14
C HIS A 96 -0.15 -8.98 14.98
N HIS A 97 0.72 -9.98 15.18
CA HIS A 97 1.04 -10.97 14.16
C HIS A 97 -0.21 -11.69 13.63
N GLY A 98 -0.31 -11.74 12.30
CA GLY A 98 -1.48 -12.24 11.60
C GLY A 98 -2.70 -11.32 11.68
N CYS A 99 -2.57 -10.11 12.20
CA CYS A 99 -3.61 -9.10 12.33
C CYS A 99 -3.04 -7.68 12.06
N GLU A 100 -2.01 -7.62 11.22
CA GLU A 100 -1.19 -6.44 10.97
C GLU A 100 -1.98 -5.24 10.47
N TYR A 101 -3.10 -5.46 9.80
CA TYR A 101 -3.97 -4.41 9.25
C TYR A 101 -5.34 -4.39 9.93
N GLY A 102 -5.49 -5.00 11.10
CA GLY A 102 -6.78 -5.13 11.79
C GLY A 102 -7.65 -6.26 11.22
N ASP A 103 -8.97 -6.07 11.15
CA ASP A 103 -9.90 -7.10 10.67
C ASP A 103 -9.62 -7.52 9.21
N LYS A 104 -9.64 -8.83 8.95
CA LYS A 104 -9.42 -9.44 7.63
C LYS A 104 -10.67 -9.53 6.77
N GLN A 105 -11.83 -9.27 7.36
CA GLN A 105 -13.13 -9.34 6.70
C GLN A 105 -14.06 -8.28 7.29
N SER A 106 -15.05 -7.88 6.51
CA SER A 106 -16.12 -7.01 6.98
C SER A 106 -17.16 -7.78 7.82
N GLY A 107 -18.01 -7.04 8.54
CA GLY A 107 -19.14 -7.61 9.28
C GLY A 107 -18.79 -8.21 10.64
N CYS A 108 -17.59 -7.92 11.16
CA CYS A 108 -17.21 -8.26 12.52
C CYS A 108 -18.00 -7.41 13.52
N VAL A 109 -18.55 -8.06 14.56
CA VAL A 109 -19.32 -7.40 15.62
C VAL A 109 -18.77 -7.86 16.96
N SER A 110 -18.30 -6.91 17.78
CA SER A 110 -17.62 -7.19 19.05
C SER A 110 -18.46 -8.02 20.02
N SER A 111 -19.77 -7.73 20.11
CA SER A 111 -20.71 -8.48 20.97
C SER A 111 -20.91 -9.94 20.55
N ARG A 112 -20.49 -10.33 19.34
CA ARG A 112 -20.63 -11.70 18.82
C ARG A 112 -19.33 -12.50 18.88
N CYS A 113 -18.23 -11.88 19.33
CA CYS A 113 -16.91 -12.51 19.33
C CYS A 113 -16.87 -13.83 20.12
N SER A 114 -17.58 -13.93 21.25
CA SER A 114 -17.70 -15.16 22.04
C SER A 114 -18.38 -16.32 21.29
N HIS A 115 -19.26 -16.00 20.34
CA HIS A 115 -20.02 -16.97 19.53
C HIS A 115 -19.37 -17.30 18.19
N TYR A 116 -18.36 -16.54 17.77
CA TYR A 116 -17.58 -16.86 16.58
C TYR A 116 -16.76 -18.13 16.77
N SER A 117 -16.72 -18.96 15.72
CA SER A 117 -15.75 -20.04 15.63
C SER A 117 -14.33 -19.47 15.68
N SER A 118 -13.35 -20.28 16.08
CA SER A 118 -11.94 -19.86 16.14
C SER A 118 -11.45 -19.27 14.81
N SER A 119 -11.88 -19.84 13.67
CA SER A 119 -11.56 -19.34 12.33
C SER A 119 -12.17 -17.95 12.06
N HIS A 120 -13.43 -17.74 12.42
CA HIS A 120 -14.09 -16.45 12.22
C HIS A 120 -13.50 -15.39 13.17
N ARG A 121 -13.19 -15.76 14.42
CA ARG A 121 -12.52 -14.89 15.38
C ARG A 121 -11.13 -14.47 14.89
N GLY A 122 -10.38 -15.38 14.25
CA GLY A 122 -9.09 -15.07 13.62
C GLY A 122 -9.16 -14.18 12.38
N LYS A 123 -10.35 -13.92 11.84
CA LYS A 123 -10.58 -12.92 10.78
C LYS A 123 -11.08 -11.59 11.35
N CYS A 124 -11.73 -11.61 12.51
CA CYS A 124 -12.22 -10.42 13.23
C CYS A 124 -11.22 -9.93 14.28
N CYS A 125 -9.97 -9.75 13.85
CA CYS A 125 -8.84 -9.31 14.66
C CYS A 125 -9.13 -8.10 15.55
N GLU A 126 -9.13 -6.88 15.02
CA GLU A 126 -9.25 -5.63 15.78
C GLU A 126 -10.57 -5.60 16.57
N THR A 127 -11.65 -6.08 15.95
CA THR A 127 -12.96 -6.13 16.60
C THR A 127 -12.98 -7.07 17.82
N CYS A 128 -12.37 -8.25 17.74
CA CYS A 128 -12.42 -9.26 18.81
C CYS A 128 -11.23 -9.22 19.78
N LEU A 129 -10.09 -8.67 19.39
CA LEU A 129 -8.95 -8.42 20.29
C LEU A 129 -9.24 -7.25 21.22
N SER A 130 -10.01 -6.27 20.75
CA SER A 130 -10.45 -5.12 21.54
C SER A 130 -11.76 -5.37 22.29
N ALA A 131 -12.39 -6.53 22.10
CA ALA A 131 -13.63 -6.87 22.79
C ALA A 131 -13.36 -7.12 24.29
N PRO A 132 -14.20 -6.59 25.20
CA PRO A 132 -14.07 -6.92 26.63
C PRO A 132 -14.16 -8.43 26.81
N VAL A 133 -13.23 -9.01 27.57
CA VAL A 133 -13.36 -10.40 28.01
C VAL A 133 -14.53 -10.44 28.98
N ILE A 134 -15.70 -10.85 28.48
CA ILE A 134 -16.86 -11.10 29.33
C ILE A 134 -16.59 -12.48 29.96
N GLY A 135 -16.06 -12.45 31.19
CA GLY A 135 -15.88 -13.61 32.05
C GLY A 135 -17.18 -14.07 32.68
#